data_AF-A0A945CTK0-F1
#
_entry.id   AF-A0A945CTK0-F1
#
_cell.length_a   1.000
_cell.length_b   1.000
_cell.length_c   1.000
_cell.angle_alpha   90.00
_cell.angle_beta   90.00
_cell.angle_gamma   90.00
#
_symmetry.space_group_name_H-M   'P 1'
#
loop_
_entity.id
_entity.type
_entity.pdbx_description
1 polymer ?
#
loop_
_entity_poly.entity_id
_entity_poly.type
_entity_poly.pdbx_seq_one_letter_code
_entity_poly.pdbx_strand_id
1 'polypeptide(L)'
;VTNDKPLGRIYNMVQHPTIGPPFLDETTVVDANGRKGFMQGGSLPNPEEPSVYWPQALTRDGKAVNLRHLTDDPQPNVASYVIDEEYGWTTASNATKRLLIGYIWKTEDYPWFDAWRHVADGKPFARGLEFGTSGLHQPFPILVEKGRIFGRKIFEHIDAGETQTRSYACFLLEISDGYQGVARISYRDGELTLWERDGSPEEKLVMTVGELFVD
;
A
#
# COMPACT_ATOMS: atom_id res chain seq x y z
N VAL A 1 9.89 17.32 -3.85
CA VAL A 1 10.76 17.70 -2.70
C VAL A 1 12.03 18.32 -3.25
N THR A 2 12.51 19.40 -2.64
CA THR A 2 13.75 20.09 -3.05
C THR A 2 14.69 20.17 -1.87
N ASN A 3 15.96 19.82 -2.06
CA ASN A 3 17.00 20.00 -1.04
C ASN A 3 17.66 21.37 -1.25
N ASP A 4 17.23 22.37 -0.48
CA ASP A 4 17.79 23.73 -0.52
C ASP A 4 19.12 23.87 0.26
N LYS A 5 19.69 22.75 0.73
CA LYS A 5 20.91 22.73 1.55
C LYS A 5 22.14 22.40 0.71
N PRO A 6 23.34 22.80 1.17
CA PRO A 6 24.58 22.61 0.41
C PRO A 6 25.11 21.17 0.39
N LEU A 7 24.46 20.23 1.09
CA LEU A 7 24.90 18.84 1.18
C LEU A 7 23.72 17.90 0.88
N GLY A 8 24.04 16.77 0.26
CA GLY A 8 23.10 15.67 0.06
C GLY A 8 22.57 15.11 1.39
N ARG A 9 21.35 14.58 1.35
CA ARG A 9 20.64 14.05 2.53
C ARG A 9 19.92 12.77 2.17
N ILE A 10 19.87 11.86 3.13
CA ILE A 10 18.90 10.77 3.10
C ILE A 10 17.53 11.28 3.53
N TYR A 11 16.49 10.74 2.93
CA TYR A 11 15.11 11.05 3.30
C TYR A 11 14.19 9.86 3.02
N ASN A 12 12.98 9.96 3.52
CA ASN A 12 11.87 9.09 3.15
C ASN A 12 10.61 9.91 2.96
N MET A 13 9.70 9.43 2.11
CA MET A 13 8.38 10.00 1.89
C MET A 13 7.37 8.86 1.84
N VAL A 14 6.31 9.01 2.63
CA VAL A 14 5.18 8.07 2.70
C VAL A 14 3.91 8.85 2.45
N GLN A 15 3.09 8.37 1.53
CA GLN A 15 1.69 8.76 1.48
C GLN A 15 0.94 7.88 2.48
N HIS A 16 0.24 8.52 3.42
CA HIS A 16 -0.43 7.82 4.51
C HIS A 16 -1.97 7.90 4.45
N PRO A 17 -2.63 7.61 3.30
CA PRO A 17 -4.08 7.60 3.25
C PRO A 17 -4.68 6.68 4.30
N THR A 18 -5.68 7.18 5.01
CA THR A 18 -6.31 6.47 6.11
C THR A 18 -7.82 6.55 5.94
N ILE A 19 -8.48 5.40 5.96
CA ILE A 19 -9.94 5.31 6.02
C ILE A 19 -10.39 5.00 7.44
N GLY A 20 -11.59 5.47 7.80
CA GLY A 20 -12.24 5.21 9.09
C GLY A 20 -13.75 5.11 8.94
N PRO A 21 -14.48 4.83 10.02
CA PRO A 21 -15.94 4.85 10.03
C PRO A 21 -16.49 6.22 9.56
N PRO A 22 -17.66 6.25 8.90
CA PRO A 22 -18.54 5.12 8.66
C PRO A 22 -18.09 4.24 7.49
N PHE A 23 -17.20 4.70 6.60
CA PHE A 23 -16.80 3.92 5.42
C PHE A 23 -16.15 2.58 5.81
N LEU A 24 -15.22 2.61 6.77
CA LEU A 24 -14.58 1.41 7.32
C LEU A 24 -15.51 0.68 8.30
N ASP A 25 -15.74 -0.60 8.03
CA ASP A 25 -16.37 -1.59 8.90
C ASP A 25 -15.83 -3.00 8.55
N GLU A 26 -16.36 -4.04 9.19
CA GLU A 26 -15.91 -5.42 9.03
C GLU A 26 -16.15 -6.00 7.62
N THR A 27 -17.03 -5.36 6.82
CA THR A 27 -17.29 -5.77 5.43
C THR A 27 -16.38 -5.07 4.43
N THR A 28 -15.58 -4.11 4.90
CA THR A 28 -14.62 -3.40 4.05
C THR A 28 -13.47 -4.32 3.65
N VAL A 29 -13.15 -4.33 2.36
CA VAL A 29 -12.09 -5.15 1.78
C VAL A 29 -10.99 -4.27 1.22
N VAL A 30 -9.76 -4.47 1.68
CA VAL A 30 -8.55 -3.82 1.15
C VAL A 30 -7.83 -4.76 0.20
N ASP A 31 -7.55 -4.31 -1.01
CA ASP A 31 -6.75 -5.02 -2.01
C ASP A 31 -5.54 -4.18 -2.42
N ALA A 32 -4.48 -4.83 -2.87
CA ALA A 32 -3.25 -4.22 -3.37
C ALA A 32 -2.51 -5.21 -4.27
N ASN A 33 -1.55 -4.74 -5.08
CA ASN A 33 -0.60 -5.59 -5.80
C ASN A 33 0.74 -5.75 -5.08
N GLY A 34 0.71 -5.74 -3.74
CA GLY A 34 1.84 -6.20 -2.94
C GLY A 34 2.26 -7.62 -3.35
N ARG A 35 3.57 -7.90 -3.34
CA ARG A 35 4.10 -9.24 -3.59
C ARG A 35 4.71 -9.83 -2.34
N LYS A 36 6.03 -9.79 -2.20
CA LYS A 36 6.74 -10.35 -1.05
C LYS A 36 6.76 -9.31 0.07
N GLY A 37 6.49 -9.73 1.29
CA GLY A 37 6.37 -8.83 2.42
C GLY A 37 6.85 -9.40 3.73
N PHE A 38 6.72 -8.58 4.77
CA PHE A 38 7.08 -8.92 6.14
C PHE A 38 6.25 -8.09 7.12
N MET A 39 6.19 -8.54 8.37
CA MET A 39 5.47 -7.84 9.43
C MET A 39 6.39 -6.88 10.17
N GLN A 40 5.90 -5.68 10.47
CA GLN A 40 6.65 -4.77 11.36
C GLN A 40 6.78 -5.39 12.75
N GLY A 41 7.91 -5.15 13.40
CA GLY A 41 8.24 -5.71 14.72
C GLY A 41 9.15 -6.94 14.68
N GLY A 42 9.58 -7.38 13.49
CA GLY A 42 10.68 -8.33 13.35
C GLY A 42 11.99 -7.80 13.92
N SER A 43 12.87 -8.70 14.38
CA SER A 43 14.15 -8.33 15.00
C SER A 43 15.22 -8.03 13.96
N LEU A 44 16.02 -6.99 14.20
CA LEU A 44 17.26 -6.76 13.46
C LEU A 44 18.25 -7.93 13.69
N PRO A 45 19.12 -8.24 12.71
CA PRO A 45 19.32 -7.53 11.43
C PRO A 45 18.38 -7.97 10.29
N ASN A 46 17.50 -8.95 10.53
CA ASN A 46 16.62 -9.52 9.52
C ASN A 46 15.14 -9.36 9.90
N PRO A 47 14.65 -8.11 10.01
CA PRO A 47 13.27 -7.84 10.39
C PRO A 47 12.27 -8.38 9.36
N GLU A 48 12.74 -8.67 8.15
CA GLU A 48 11.95 -9.24 7.06
C GLU A 48 11.69 -10.76 7.17
N GLU A 49 12.28 -11.42 8.18
CA GLU A 49 12.09 -12.85 8.41
C GLU A 49 11.17 -13.11 9.62
N PRO A 50 10.13 -13.96 9.49
CA PRO A 50 9.76 -14.68 8.27
C PRO A 50 9.11 -13.78 7.22
N SER A 51 9.43 -14.04 5.95
CA SER A 51 8.76 -13.38 4.83
C SER A 51 7.41 -14.04 4.47
N VAL A 52 6.51 -13.25 3.90
CA VAL A 52 5.14 -13.63 3.50
C VAL A 52 4.82 -13.12 2.09
N TYR A 53 3.67 -13.50 1.55
CA TYR A 53 3.16 -12.95 0.29
C TYR A 53 1.78 -12.34 0.51
N TRP A 54 1.56 -11.16 -0.05
CA TRP A 54 0.25 -10.52 0.01
C TRP A 54 -0.85 -11.46 -0.52
N PRO A 55 -2.02 -11.52 0.14
CA PRO A 55 -2.43 -10.72 1.28
C PRO A 55 -2.13 -11.35 2.65
N GLN A 56 -1.30 -12.39 2.71
CA GLN A 56 -1.01 -13.08 3.96
C GLN A 56 0.01 -12.32 4.78
N ALA A 57 -0.17 -12.39 6.10
CA ALA A 57 0.79 -12.02 7.12
C ALA A 57 0.75 -13.07 8.25
N LEU A 58 1.69 -12.97 9.19
CA LEU A 58 1.71 -13.83 10.38
C LEU A 58 1.59 -12.97 11.65
N THR A 59 0.79 -13.43 12.59
CA THR A 59 0.85 -12.93 13.97
C THR A 59 2.16 -13.35 14.65
N ARG A 60 2.42 -12.84 15.85
CA ARG A 60 3.63 -13.17 16.63
C ARG A 60 3.74 -14.67 16.99
N ASP A 61 2.61 -15.36 17.15
CA ASP A 61 2.52 -16.81 17.38
C ASP A 61 2.53 -17.62 16.06
N GLY A 62 2.69 -16.96 14.91
CA GLY A 62 2.83 -17.62 13.61
C GLY A 62 1.52 -18.00 12.93
N LYS A 63 0.37 -17.50 13.42
CA LYS A 63 -0.94 -17.73 12.78
C LYS A 63 -1.05 -16.86 11.53
N ALA A 64 -1.53 -17.45 10.43
CA ALA A 64 -1.79 -16.73 9.21
C ALA A 64 -2.99 -15.78 9.35
N VAL A 65 -2.83 -14.56 8.83
CA VAL A 65 -3.85 -13.51 8.79
C VAL A 65 -3.96 -13.00 7.36
N ASN A 66 -5.18 -12.99 6.82
CA ASN A 66 -5.46 -12.34 5.56
C ASN A 66 -5.68 -10.84 5.80
N LEU A 67 -4.71 -10.02 5.39
CA LEU A 67 -4.72 -8.58 5.62
C LEU A 67 -5.77 -7.81 4.82
N ARG A 68 -6.45 -8.44 3.85
CA ARG A 68 -7.57 -7.80 3.14
C ARG A 68 -8.70 -7.39 4.08
N HIS A 69 -8.83 -8.09 5.20
CA HIS A 69 -9.92 -7.91 6.14
C HIS A 69 -9.41 -7.36 7.47
N LEU A 70 -10.30 -6.67 8.19
CA LEU A 70 -10.07 -6.19 9.55
C LEU A 70 -11.36 -6.36 10.34
N THR A 71 -11.28 -7.04 11.48
CA THR A 71 -12.37 -7.24 12.42
C THR A 71 -12.02 -6.57 13.75
N ASP A 72 -11.76 -7.38 14.76
CA ASP A 72 -11.53 -7.05 16.16
C ASP A 72 -10.05 -7.18 16.57
N ASP A 73 -9.21 -7.79 15.73
CA ASP A 73 -7.78 -7.95 15.98
C ASP A 73 -6.94 -7.18 14.95
N PRO A 74 -6.15 -6.18 15.37
CA PRO A 74 -5.28 -5.47 14.45
C PRO A 74 -4.00 -6.26 14.12
N GLN A 75 -3.69 -7.40 14.76
CA GLN A 75 -2.37 -8.05 14.66
C GLN A 75 -2.16 -8.88 13.39
N PRO A 76 -0.99 -8.77 12.72
CA PRO A 76 0.05 -7.74 12.92
C PRO A 76 -0.47 -6.34 12.53
N ASN A 77 -0.13 -5.34 13.34
CA ASN A 77 -0.66 -3.97 13.19
C ASN A 77 -0.20 -3.29 11.89
N VAL A 78 1.01 -3.59 11.43
CA VAL A 78 1.55 -3.14 10.14
C VAL A 78 2.28 -4.31 9.48
N ALA A 79 2.11 -4.46 8.17
CA ALA A 79 2.97 -5.30 7.33
C ALA A 79 3.28 -4.58 6.03
N SER A 80 4.47 -4.81 5.50
CA SER A 80 5.01 -4.10 4.35
C SER A 80 5.31 -5.06 3.22
N TYR A 81 4.99 -4.67 1.99
CA TYR A 81 5.09 -5.49 0.79
C TYR A 81 5.78 -4.73 -0.33
N VAL A 82 6.68 -5.39 -1.06
CA VAL A 82 7.26 -4.82 -2.29
C VAL A 82 6.26 -4.88 -3.43
N ILE A 83 6.34 -3.90 -4.33
CA ILE A 83 5.65 -3.93 -5.62
C ILE A 83 6.64 -4.36 -6.72
N ASP A 84 6.20 -5.27 -7.58
CA ASP A 84 6.98 -5.80 -8.71
C ASP A 84 6.49 -5.28 -10.08
N GLU A 85 5.26 -4.78 -10.16
CA GLU A 85 4.68 -4.21 -11.38
C GLU A 85 5.13 -2.75 -11.59
N GLU A 86 4.94 -2.23 -12.81
CA GLU A 86 5.26 -0.84 -13.17
C GLU A 86 4.54 0.18 -12.27
N TYR A 87 3.28 -0.11 -11.96
CA TYR A 87 2.46 0.70 -11.07
C TYR A 87 2.13 -0.06 -9.80
N GLY A 88 2.25 0.61 -8.66
CA GLY A 88 1.66 0.15 -7.41
C GLY A 88 0.23 0.65 -7.29
N TRP A 89 -0.63 -0.16 -6.67
CA TRP A 89 -1.98 0.25 -6.37
C TRP A 89 -2.51 -0.38 -5.09
N THR A 90 -3.46 0.30 -4.47
CA THR A 90 -4.29 -0.25 -3.41
C THR A 90 -5.70 0.32 -3.48
N THR A 91 -6.68 -0.47 -3.08
CA THR A 91 -8.10 -0.08 -3.04
C THR A 91 -8.72 -0.50 -1.73
N ALA A 92 -9.66 0.29 -1.24
CA ALA A 92 -10.62 -0.15 -0.24
C ALA A 92 -12.03 -0.12 -0.85
N SER A 93 -12.73 -1.23 -0.74
CA SER A 93 -14.09 -1.39 -1.22
C SER A 93 -15.03 -1.70 -0.07
N ASN A 94 -16.20 -1.06 -0.08
CA ASN A 94 -17.28 -1.38 0.83
C ASN A 94 -18.56 -1.57 0.02
N ALA A 95 -18.92 -2.85 -0.21
CA ALA A 95 -20.04 -3.21 -1.06
C ALA A 95 -21.40 -2.75 -0.50
N THR A 96 -21.58 -2.75 0.83
CA THR A 96 -22.84 -2.28 1.46
C THR A 96 -23.03 -0.77 1.28
N LYS A 97 -21.93 -0.03 1.14
CA LYS A 97 -21.92 1.40 0.80
C LYS A 97 -21.77 1.66 -0.70
N ARG A 98 -21.66 0.61 -1.53
CA ARG A 98 -21.51 0.68 -2.98
C ARG A 98 -20.37 1.60 -3.42
N LEU A 99 -19.28 1.65 -2.64
CA LEU A 99 -18.20 2.60 -2.86
C LEU A 99 -16.82 1.93 -2.80
N LEU A 100 -15.96 2.29 -3.76
CA LEU A 100 -14.55 1.95 -3.80
C LEU A 100 -13.71 3.22 -3.87
N ILE A 101 -12.71 3.32 -3.00
CA ILE A 101 -11.62 4.30 -3.11
C ILE A 101 -10.33 3.58 -3.49
N GLY A 102 -9.52 4.19 -4.36
CA GLY A 102 -8.28 3.60 -4.80
C GLY A 102 -7.16 4.61 -5.03
N TYR A 103 -5.94 4.10 -4.94
CA TYR A 103 -4.71 4.82 -5.20
C TYR A 103 -3.89 4.05 -6.22
N ILE A 104 -3.22 4.77 -7.12
CA ILE A 104 -2.25 4.24 -8.09
C ILE A 104 -1.06 5.17 -8.19
N TRP A 105 0.14 4.61 -8.32
CA TRP A 105 1.40 5.36 -8.39
C TRP A 105 2.44 4.59 -9.20
N LYS A 106 3.51 5.26 -9.65
CA LYS A 106 4.67 4.57 -10.25
C LYS A 106 5.47 3.83 -9.18
N THR A 107 5.78 2.55 -9.39
CA THR A 107 6.55 1.76 -8.41
C THR A 107 7.96 2.31 -8.18
N GLU A 108 8.56 2.97 -9.17
CA GLU A 108 9.86 3.66 -9.00
C GLU A 108 9.80 4.81 -7.99
N ASP A 109 8.64 5.46 -7.86
CA ASP A 109 8.40 6.52 -6.88
C ASP A 109 8.13 5.94 -5.48
N TYR A 110 7.37 4.86 -5.39
CA TYR A 110 7.02 4.26 -4.11
C TYR A 110 7.03 2.74 -4.22
N PRO A 111 8.18 2.08 -3.95
CA PRO A 111 8.33 0.64 -4.15
C PRO A 111 7.69 -0.22 -3.06
N TRP A 112 7.10 0.40 -2.03
CA TRP A 112 6.53 -0.25 -0.86
C TRP A 112 5.06 0.10 -0.69
N PHE A 113 4.28 -0.93 -0.33
CA PHE A 113 2.94 -0.81 0.21
C PHE A 113 2.93 -1.25 1.68
N ASP A 114 2.42 -0.40 2.56
CA ASP A 114 2.36 -0.61 4.01
C ASP A 114 0.89 -0.72 4.47
N ALA A 115 0.51 -1.91 4.92
CA ALA A 115 -0.84 -2.22 5.36
C ALA A 115 -0.98 -2.01 6.87
N TRP A 116 -1.34 -0.78 7.28
CA TRP A 116 -1.62 -0.45 8.68
C TRP A 116 -3.08 -0.70 9.09
N ARG A 117 -3.27 -1.15 10.33
CA ARG A 117 -4.57 -1.55 10.88
C ARG A 117 -4.72 -1.13 12.33
N HIS A 118 -5.84 -0.51 12.66
CA HIS A 118 -6.15 -0.17 14.03
C HIS A 118 -7.60 -0.51 14.39
N VAL A 119 -7.75 -1.13 15.56
CA VAL A 119 -9.01 -1.48 16.18
C VAL A 119 -9.15 -0.70 17.47
N ALA A 120 -10.34 -0.13 17.68
CA ALA A 120 -10.75 0.47 18.94
C ALA A 120 -12.11 -0.14 19.33
N ASP A 121 -12.29 -0.41 20.62
CA ASP A 121 -13.53 -1.00 21.16
C ASP A 121 -14.00 -2.28 20.45
N GLY A 122 -13.03 -3.11 20.03
CA GLY A 122 -13.28 -4.39 19.36
C GLY A 122 -13.79 -4.26 17.92
N LYS A 123 -13.67 -3.08 17.30
CA LYS A 123 -14.12 -2.82 15.92
C LYS A 123 -13.06 -2.09 15.08
N PRO A 124 -13.11 -2.23 13.74
CA PRO A 124 -12.26 -1.44 12.85
C PRO A 124 -12.43 0.07 13.11
N PHE A 125 -11.33 0.75 13.42
CA PHE A 125 -11.34 2.19 13.72
C PHE A 125 -10.57 3.01 12.68
N ALA A 126 -9.40 2.51 12.27
CA ALA A 126 -8.62 3.13 11.21
C ALA A 126 -7.87 2.06 10.40
N ARG A 127 -7.70 2.33 9.11
CA ARG A 127 -7.00 1.45 8.18
C ARG A 127 -6.17 2.28 7.20
N GLY A 128 -4.87 2.03 7.20
CA GLY A 128 -3.92 2.66 6.29
C GLY A 128 -3.87 1.94 4.94
N LEU A 129 -3.81 2.74 3.88
CA LEU A 129 -3.59 2.34 2.49
C LEU A 129 -2.27 2.96 2.02
N GLU A 130 -1.20 2.68 2.78
CA GLU A 130 0.00 3.51 2.79
C GLU A 130 0.99 3.01 1.73
N PHE A 131 1.72 3.93 1.13
CA PHE A 131 2.76 3.60 0.17
C PHE A 131 3.88 4.63 0.24
N GLY A 132 5.11 4.17 0.06
CA GLY A 132 6.26 5.00 0.40
C GLY A 132 7.60 4.54 -0.16
N THR A 133 8.61 5.35 0.11
CA THR A 133 10.01 5.07 -0.25
C THR A 133 10.69 4.08 0.71
N SER A 134 10.05 3.74 1.82
CA SER A 134 10.55 2.75 2.79
C SER A 134 9.44 1.84 3.27
N GLY A 135 9.68 0.54 3.24
CA GLY A 135 8.84 -0.44 3.91
C GLY A 135 9.36 -0.84 5.29
N LEU A 136 10.42 -0.22 5.83
CA LEU A 136 10.88 -0.48 7.19
C LEU A 136 10.70 0.77 8.06
N HIS A 137 9.89 0.66 9.11
CA HIS A 137 9.53 1.78 9.97
C HIS A 137 10.56 1.93 11.10
N GLN A 138 11.76 2.39 10.73
CA GLN A 138 12.89 2.55 11.66
C GLN A 138 13.61 3.90 11.47
N PRO A 139 14.32 4.39 12.49
CA PRO A 139 15.21 5.56 12.35
C PRO A 139 16.29 5.36 11.28
N PHE A 140 16.71 6.47 10.66
CA PHE A 140 17.70 6.45 9.58
C PHE A 140 19.00 5.68 9.86
N PRO A 141 19.62 5.73 11.07
CA PRO A 141 20.82 4.92 11.33
C PRO A 141 20.62 3.42 11.05
N ILE A 142 19.47 2.87 11.46
CA ILE A 142 19.11 1.47 11.22
C ILE A 142 18.83 1.24 9.72
N LEU A 143 18.13 2.17 9.07
CA LEU A 143 17.84 2.06 7.63
C LEU A 143 19.11 2.08 6.79
N VAL A 144 20.09 2.92 7.15
CA VAL A 144 21.40 3.00 6.47
C VAL A 144 22.20 1.72 6.69
N GLU A 145 22.24 1.19 7.91
CA GLU A 145 22.92 -0.07 8.21
C GLU A 145 22.31 -1.25 7.45
N LYS A 146 20.97 -1.34 7.40
CA LYS A 146 20.26 -2.42 6.69
C LYS A 146 20.32 -2.26 5.16
N GLY A 147 20.20 -1.02 4.66
CA GLY A 147 20.32 -0.69 3.24
C GLY A 147 19.10 -1.05 2.38
N ARG A 148 18.72 -2.34 2.38
CA ARG A 148 17.68 -2.90 1.51
C ARG A 148 16.93 -4.06 2.18
N ILE A 149 15.70 -4.27 1.74
CA ILE A 149 14.92 -5.48 2.01
C ILE A 149 14.33 -5.95 0.68
N PHE A 150 14.41 -7.27 0.41
CA PHE A 150 13.96 -7.88 -0.86
C PHE A 150 14.49 -7.16 -2.12
N GLY A 151 15.72 -6.64 -2.05
CA GLY A 151 16.35 -5.89 -3.14
C GLY A 151 15.87 -4.45 -3.32
N ARG A 152 14.81 -4.00 -2.63
CA ARG A 152 14.32 -2.61 -2.67
C ARG A 152 15.05 -1.77 -1.63
N LYS A 153 15.31 -0.50 -1.95
CA LYS A 153 15.83 0.48 -0.98
C LYS A 153 14.80 0.71 0.12
N ILE A 154 15.27 1.07 1.31
CA ILE A 154 14.42 1.47 2.46
C ILE A 154 14.70 2.92 2.89
N PHE A 155 15.44 3.66 2.06
CA PHE A 155 15.62 5.10 2.14
C PHE A 155 16.03 5.64 0.78
N GLU A 156 15.78 6.92 0.55
CA GLU A 156 16.24 7.63 -0.64
C GLU A 156 17.32 8.65 -0.29
N HIS A 157 18.02 9.12 -1.32
CA HIS A 157 18.98 10.20 -1.24
C HIS A 157 18.54 11.33 -2.16
N ILE A 158 18.76 12.57 -1.72
CA ILE A 158 18.55 13.78 -2.52
C ILE A 158 19.79 14.67 -2.38
N ASP A 159 20.42 15.02 -3.49
CA ASP A 159 21.66 15.79 -3.53
C ASP A 159 21.42 17.28 -3.30
N ALA A 160 22.48 18.05 -3.10
CA ALA A 160 22.42 19.50 -2.90
C ALA A 160 21.79 20.21 -4.11
N GLY A 161 20.72 20.98 -3.89
CA GLY A 161 19.96 21.66 -4.94
C GLY A 161 19.07 20.76 -5.79
N GLU A 162 19.09 19.44 -5.59
CA GLU A 162 18.26 18.51 -6.35
C GLU A 162 16.79 18.69 -6.01
N THR A 163 15.93 18.54 -7.02
CA THR A 163 14.48 18.41 -6.87
C THR A 163 14.03 17.06 -7.39
N GLN A 164 13.35 16.29 -6.55
CA GLN A 164 12.70 15.04 -6.93
C GLN A 164 11.19 15.21 -6.85
N THR A 165 10.48 14.90 -7.94
CA THR A 165 9.02 14.89 -8.01
C THR A 165 8.54 13.46 -7.99
N ARG A 166 7.47 13.19 -7.24
CA ARG A 166 6.81 11.88 -7.19
C ARG A 166 5.32 12.09 -7.29
N SER A 167 4.63 11.20 -7.99
CA SER A 167 3.22 11.37 -8.32
C SER A 167 2.39 10.15 -7.94
N TYR A 168 1.15 10.39 -7.53
CA TYR A 168 0.14 9.37 -7.33
C TYR A 168 -1.22 9.95 -7.69
N ALA A 169 -2.16 9.08 -8.05
CA ALA A 169 -3.54 9.43 -8.28
C ALA A 169 -4.45 8.75 -7.26
N CYS A 170 -5.53 9.43 -6.91
CA CYS A 170 -6.63 8.89 -6.12
C CYS A 170 -7.88 8.87 -6.99
N PHE A 171 -8.68 7.82 -6.90
CA PHE A 171 -9.92 7.67 -7.65
C PHE A 171 -11.02 7.08 -6.77
N LEU A 172 -12.26 7.32 -7.18
CA LEU A 172 -13.47 6.89 -6.49
C LEU A 172 -14.45 6.29 -7.51
N LEU A 173 -15.03 5.15 -7.20
CA LEU A 173 -15.97 4.43 -8.07
C LEU A 173 -17.21 3.98 -7.30
N GLU A 174 -18.36 4.04 -7.94
CA GLU A 174 -19.52 3.26 -7.52
C GLU A 174 -19.29 1.79 -7.89
N ILE A 175 -19.64 0.88 -6.99
CA ILE A 175 -19.54 -0.56 -7.19
C ILE A 175 -20.88 -1.24 -6.97
N SER A 176 -21.05 -2.43 -7.52
CA SER A 176 -22.24 -3.26 -7.31
C SER A 176 -22.40 -3.63 -5.83
N ASP A 177 -23.63 -3.98 -5.47
CA ASP A 177 -23.85 -4.68 -4.21
C ASP A 177 -23.23 -6.07 -4.35
N GLY A 178 -22.61 -6.56 -3.27
CA GLY A 178 -21.84 -7.81 -3.31
C GLY A 178 -20.48 -7.75 -4.00
N TYR A 179 -19.94 -6.57 -4.34
CA TYR A 179 -18.59 -6.46 -4.92
C TYR A 179 -17.51 -7.11 -4.00
N GLN A 180 -16.69 -8.00 -4.53
CA GLN A 180 -15.75 -8.85 -3.76
C GLN A 180 -14.33 -8.27 -3.60
N GLY A 181 -14.14 -7.03 -4.05
CA GLY A 181 -12.85 -6.35 -4.06
C GLY A 181 -12.13 -6.48 -5.40
N VAL A 182 -10.91 -5.98 -5.46
CA VAL A 182 -10.16 -5.84 -6.72
C VAL A 182 -9.09 -6.91 -6.83
N ALA A 183 -9.11 -7.67 -7.93
CA ALA A 183 -8.06 -8.63 -8.24
C ALA A 183 -6.88 -8.00 -8.98
N ARG A 184 -7.16 -7.02 -9.84
CA ARG A 184 -6.16 -6.41 -10.72
C ARG A 184 -6.57 -4.99 -11.08
N ILE A 185 -5.57 -4.13 -11.25
CA ILE A 185 -5.69 -2.83 -11.91
C ILE A 185 -4.69 -2.75 -13.06
N SER A 186 -5.06 -2.09 -14.14
CA SER A 186 -4.13 -1.65 -15.18
C SER A 186 -4.39 -0.19 -15.52
N TYR A 187 -3.31 0.55 -15.77
CA TYR A 187 -3.37 1.88 -16.34
C TYR A 187 -2.66 1.88 -17.68
N ARG A 188 -3.37 2.23 -18.76
CA ARG A 188 -2.82 2.23 -20.12
C ARG A 188 -3.61 3.21 -21.00
N ASP A 189 -2.90 3.96 -21.83
CA ASP A 189 -3.52 4.85 -22.84
C ASP A 189 -4.58 5.80 -22.24
N GLY A 190 -4.33 6.30 -21.02
CA GLY A 190 -5.25 7.19 -20.29
C GLY A 190 -6.48 6.51 -19.68
N GLU A 191 -6.50 5.18 -19.63
CA GLU A 191 -7.59 4.38 -19.09
C GLU A 191 -7.13 3.56 -17.88
N LEU A 192 -7.91 3.63 -16.80
CA LEU A 192 -7.79 2.79 -15.62
C LEU A 192 -8.84 1.68 -15.72
N THR A 193 -8.41 0.42 -15.78
CA THR A 193 -9.30 -0.76 -15.76
C THR A 193 -9.09 -1.54 -14.48
N LEU A 194 -10.17 -1.86 -13.79
CA LEU A 194 -10.20 -2.69 -12.59
C LEU A 194 -10.98 -3.97 -12.88
N TRP A 195 -10.42 -5.10 -12.45
CA TRP A 195 -11.09 -6.40 -12.48
C TRP A 195 -11.50 -6.79 -11.07
N GLU A 196 -12.79 -7.09 -10.89
CA GLU A 196 -13.31 -7.62 -9.64
C GLU A 196 -12.68 -8.99 -9.34
N ARG A 197 -12.51 -9.31 -8.05
CA ARG A 197 -12.12 -10.64 -7.61
C ARG A 197 -13.29 -11.61 -7.74
N ASP A 198 -13.05 -12.77 -8.35
CA ASP A 198 -14.05 -13.83 -8.56
C ASP A 198 -15.28 -13.41 -9.40
N GLY A 199 -15.27 -12.20 -9.96
CA GLY A 199 -16.25 -11.73 -10.94
C GLY A 199 -16.02 -12.35 -12.32
N SER A 200 -17.02 -12.24 -13.19
CA SER A 200 -16.85 -12.58 -14.60
C SER A 200 -15.74 -11.70 -15.20
N PRO A 201 -14.87 -12.19 -16.11
CA PRO A 201 -13.93 -11.34 -16.85
C PRO A 201 -14.59 -10.16 -17.58
N GLU A 202 -15.90 -10.24 -17.81
CA GLU A 202 -16.73 -9.20 -18.42
C GLU A 202 -17.10 -8.07 -17.42
N GLU A 203 -17.02 -8.31 -16.11
CA GLU A 203 -17.29 -7.35 -15.03
C GLU A 203 -16.02 -6.55 -14.70
N LYS A 204 -15.66 -5.64 -15.61
CA LYS A 204 -14.60 -4.66 -15.41
C LYS A 204 -15.18 -3.27 -15.14
N LEU A 205 -14.56 -2.54 -14.21
CA LEU A 205 -14.79 -1.11 -14.04
C LEU A 205 -13.75 -0.35 -14.84
N VAL A 206 -14.18 0.60 -15.65
CA VAL A 206 -13.31 1.37 -16.54
C VAL A 206 -13.50 2.86 -16.28
N MET A 207 -12.40 3.58 -16.11
CA MET A 207 -12.39 5.03 -15.95
C MET A 207 -11.39 5.65 -16.94
N THR A 208 -11.86 6.60 -17.75
CA THR A 208 -10.96 7.47 -18.52
C THR A 208 -10.39 8.53 -17.58
N VAL A 209 -9.08 8.50 -17.38
CA VAL A 209 -8.36 9.35 -16.43
C VAL A 209 -7.37 10.29 -17.11
N GLY A 210 -7.12 10.11 -18.42
CA GLY A 210 -6.10 10.86 -19.14
C GLY A 210 -4.69 10.51 -18.65
N GLU A 211 -3.71 11.37 -18.93
CA GLU A 211 -2.33 11.16 -18.49
C GLU A 211 -2.19 11.43 -16.98
N LEU A 212 -2.13 10.36 -16.18
CA LEU A 212 -1.93 10.43 -14.73
C LEU A 212 -0.48 10.71 -14.34
N PHE A 213 0.46 10.21 -15.12
CA PHE A 213 1.88 10.30 -14.82
C PHE A 213 2.62 10.79 -16.06
N VAL A 214 3.24 11.96 -15.94
CA VAL A 214 4.10 12.55 -16.97
C VAL A 214 5.54 12.27 -16.55
N ASP A 215 6.36 11.84 -17.50
CA ASP A 215 7.82 11.72 -17.34
C ASP A 215 8.50 13.09 -17.34
#